data_AF-A0A7M7M5U8-F1
#
_entry.id   AF-A0A7M7M5U8-F1
#
_cell.length_a   1.000
_cell.length_b   1.000
_cell.length_c   1.000
_cell.angle_alpha   90.00
_cell.angle_beta   90.00
_cell.angle_gamma   90.00
#
_symmetry.space_group_name_H-M   'P 1'
#
loop_
_entity.id
_entity.type
_entity.pdbx_description
1 polymer ?
#
loop_
_entity_poly.entity_id
_entity_poly.type
_entity_poly.pdbx_seq_one_letter_code
_entity_poly.pdbx_strand_id
1 'polypeptide(L)'
;MYQSLKSFEAFFEYPYEVVVYDSRGSNKLLFPSVTVCPDIWVDSQTKYCKSDPRVCTSMGQMITIGFYHFQNNATMRHLMRFAARDLFSCKMVSSKCPSFDCSDFIKPSYFRQPRAQCYMLDVVQFLPKLHPFHQCNDIWSYRLDLYSQWNPSRAMRLASDTMDTAVFVQGPGSSTPSRQPDVELPTGRTLRIGVRQLVTERLRYPFQSDCRTYERFGPAFFGQESREYCAQKCMIREEIELCGCALNLHEFAETVVSADVMCNIPLTFKCFQQISNSDVVARCTRQCNIHCRFGPFGAWNTRQMRWGRMKI
;
A
#
# COMPACT_ATOMS: atom_id res chain seq x y z
N MET A 1 8.08 -54.88 -2.58
CA MET A 1 9.09 -54.08 -1.86
C MET A 1 9.48 -52.81 -2.64
N TYR A 2 9.93 -52.90 -3.90
CA TYR A 2 10.30 -51.73 -4.72
C TYR A 2 9.19 -50.67 -4.90
N GLN A 3 7.95 -51.09 -5.21
CA GLN A 3 6.82 -50.17 -5.35
C GLN A 3 6.48 -49.46 -4.04
N SER A 4 6.52 -50.17 -2.91
CA SER A 4 6.28 -49.61 -1.58
C SER A 4 7.34 -48.58 -1.20
N LEU A 5 8.62 -48.82 -1.55
CA LEU A 5 9.71 -47.87 -1.32
C LEU A 5 9.50 -46.58 -2.12
N LYS A 6 9.15 -46.68 -3.41
CA LYS A 6 8.85 -45.51 -4.25
C LYS A 6 7.67 -44.69 -3.76
N SER A 7 6.59 -45.34 -3.32
CA SER A 7 5.44 -44.65 -2.74
C SER A 7 5.79 -43.95 -1.43
N PHE A 8 6.68 -44.54 -0.63
CA PHE A 8 7.18 -43.95 0.60
C PHE A 8 8.09 -42.75 0.32
N GLU A 9 9.02 -42.84 -0.64
CA GLU A 9 9.85 -41.72 -1.09
C GLU A 9 9.00 -40.55 -1.62
N ALA A 10 8.04 -40.83 -2.52
CA ALA A 10 7.13 -39.84 -3.06
C ALA A 10 6.25 -39.17 -1.99
N PHE A 11 5.95 -39.86 -0.88
CA PHE A 11 5.23 -39.26 0.25
C PHE A 11 6.06 -38.16 0.94
N PHE A 12 7.38 -38.35 1.08
CA PHE A 12 8.29 -37.35 1.66
C PHE A 12 8.74 -36.26 0.70
N GLU A 13 8.42 -36.37 -0.59
CA GLU A 13 8.53 -35.26 -1.54
C GLU A 13 7.43 -34.20 -1.30
N TYR A 14 6.40 -34.52 -0.51
CA TYR A 14 5.25 -33.67 -0.22
C TYR A 14 4.60 -33.07 -1.50
N PRO A 15 4.20 -33.90 -2.47
CA PRO A 15 3.54 -33.43 -3.68
C PRO A 15 2.21 -32.76 -3.34
N TYR A 16 1.87 -31.72 -4.09
CA TYR A 16 0.59 -31.02 -3.95
C TYR A 16 0.03 -30.67 -5.32
N GLU A 17 -1.30 -30.65 -5.42
CA GLU A 17 -2.02 -30.23 -6.61
C GLU A 17 -2.56 -28.81 -6.45
N VAL A 18 -2.51 -28.03 -7.53
CA VAL A 18 -3.10 -26.69 -7.57
C VAL A 18 -4.51 -26.80 -8.15
N VAL A 19 -5.51 -26.55 -7.29
CA VAL A 19 -6.92 -26.54 -7.71
C VAL A 19 -7.38 -25.11 -7.97
N VAL A 20 -7.90 -24.86 -9.17
CA VAL A 20 -8.43 -23.56 -9.58
C VAL A 20 -9.94 -23.66 -9.74
N TYR A 21 -10.68 -22.81 -9.03
CA TYR A 21 -12.14 -22.71 -9.14
C TYR A 21 -12.57 -21.25 -9.32
N ASP A 22 -13.58 -21.04 -10.15
CA ASP A 22 -14.22 -19.74 -10.33
C ASP A 22 -15.56 -19.74 -9.57
N SER A 23 -15.56 -19.17 -8.36
CA SER A 23 -16.77 -19.05 -7.55
C SER A 23 -17.50 -17.76 -7.89
N ARG A 24 -18.70 -17.88 -8.46
CA ARG A 24 -19.62 -16.73 -8.66
C ARG A 24 -20.48 -16.43 -7.44
N GLY A 25 -20.28 -17.14 -6.34
CA GLY A 25 -21.04 -16.96 -5.09
C GLY A 25 -20.71 -15.62 -4.42
N SER A 26 -21.73 -14.75 -4.29
CA SER A 26 -21.66 -13.42 -3.67
C SER A 26 -21.11 -13.39 -2.25
N ASN A 27 -21.38 -14.44 -1.47
CA ASN A 27 -21.16 -14.45 -0.01
C ASN A 27 -19.68 -14.54 0.39
N LYS A 28 -18.76 -14.73 -0.57
CA LYS A 28 -17.31 -14.77 -0.35
C LYS A 28 -16.57 -13.57 -0.95
N LEU A 29 -17.30 -12.65 -1.61
CA LEU A 29 -16.71 -11.44 -2.17
C LEU A 29 -16.59 -10.38 -1.09
N LEU A 30 -15.42 -9.76 -1.04
CA LEU A 30 -15.11 -8.65 -0.14
C LEU A 30 -14.92 -7.38 -0.96
N PHE A 31 -15.28 -6.24 -0.38
CA PHE A 31 -14.90 -4.96 -0.95
C PHE A 31 -13.39 -4.75 -0.74
N PRO A 32 -12.62 -4.37 -1.78
CA PRO A 32 -11.18 -4.20 -1.66
C PRO A 32 -10.81 -2.97 -0.82
N SER A 33 -9.59 -2.95 -0.30
CA SER A 33 -8.94 -1.71 0.13
C SER A 33 -8.42 -0.96 -1.09
N VAL A 34 -8.57 0.36 -1.10
CA VAL A 34 -8.14 1.25 -2.19
C VAL A 34 -7.14 2.26 -1.63
N THR A 35 -5.92 2.24 -2.17
CA THR A 35 -4.88 3.23 -1.83
C THR A 35 -4.68 4.17 -3.00
N VAL A 36 -4.69 5.47 -2.73
CA VAL A 36 -4.42 6.53 -3.72
C VAL A 36 -3.18 7.30 -3.29
N CYS A 37 -2.22 7.38 -4.19
CA CYS A 37 -0.98 8.12 -4.03
C CYS A 37 -1.01 9.30 -5.02
N PRO A 38 -1.60 10.45 -4.64
CA PRO A 38 -1.57 11.65 -5.49
C PRO A 38 -0.14 12.19 -5.59
N ASP A 39 0.11 12.98 -6.64
CA ASP A 39 1.36 13.73 -6.84
C ASP A 39 1.69 14.64 -5.63
N ILE A 40 2.94 15.10 -5.48
CA ILE A 40 3.34 15.90 -4.30
C ILE A 40 2.63 17.25 -4.31
N TRP A 41 1.58 17.30 -3.52
CA TRP A 41 0.99 18.54 -3.05
C TRP A 41 1.27 18.68 -1.56
N VAL A 42 1.93 19.77 -1.22
CA VAL A 42 2.14 20.19 0.16
C VAL A 42 1.06 21.19 0.52
N ASP A 43 0.51 21.05 1.73
CA ASP A 43 -0.43 22.01 2.27
C ASP A 43 0.33 23.24 2.81
N SER A 44 0.32 24.33 2.05
CA SER A 44 1.00 25.58 2.39
C SER A 44 0.32 26.36 3.52
N GLN A 45 -0.90 25.96 3.93
CA GLN A 45 -1.66 26.64 4.96
C GLN A 45 -1.62 25.94 6.32
N THR A 46 -0.79 24.89 6.46
CA THR A 46 -0.57 24.23 7.74
C THR A 46 -0.05 25.19 8.81
N LYS A 47 -0.27 24.85 10.09
CA LYS A 47 0.30 25.62 11.22
C LYS A 47 1.83 25.72 11.11
N TYR A 48 2.48 24.67 10.62
CA TYR A 48 3.92 24.62 10.40
C TYR A 48 4.38 25.66 9.36
N CYS A 49 3.68 25.74 8.23
CA CYS A 49 3.96 26.76 7.22
C CYS A 49 3.71 28.19 7.70
N LYS A 50 2.76 28.38 8.63
CA LYS A 50 2.54 29.69 9.25
C LYS A 50 3.66 30.09 10.21
N SER A 51 4.26 29.12 10.91
CA SER A 51 5.38 29.38 11.83
C SER A 51 6.72 29.57 11.12
N ASP A 52 6.97 28.85 10.02
CA ASP A 52 8.14 29.10 9.16
C ASP A 52 7.71 29.12 7.68
N PRO A 53 7.40 30.29 7.13
CA PRO A 53 6.97 30.41 5.73
C PRO A 53 8.05 30.02 4.73
N ARG A 54 9.33 30.07 5.11
CA ARG A 54 10.46 29.84 4.18
C ARG A 54 10.46 28.41 3.69
N VAL A 55 10.17 27.46 4.58
CA VAL A 55 10.10 26.03 4.25
C VAL A 55 8.83 25.68 3.46
N CYS A 56 7.87 26.59 3.27
CA CYS A 56 6.67 26.32 2.47
C CYS A 56 6.71 27.05 1.12
N THR A 57 7.89 27.01 0.50
CA THR A 57 8.14 27.42 -0.89
C THR A 57 8.89 26.31 -1.61
N SER A 58 8.75 26.23 -2.95
CA SER A 58 9.52 25.24 -3.74
C SER A 58 11.03 25.41 -3.53
N MET A 59 11.53 26.64 -3.47
CA MET A 59 12.94 26.93 -3.19
C MET A 59 13.36 26.53 -1.77
N GLY A 60 12.59 26.86 -0.75
CA GLY A 60 12.93 26.51 0.64
C GLY A 60 12.80 25.02 0.94
N GLN A 61 12.12 24.26 0.08
CA GLN A 61 12.09 22.81 0.14
C GLN A 61 13.24 22.16 -0.63
N MET A 62 13.88 22.85 -1.56
CA MET A 62 14.89 22.27 -2.44
C MET A 62 16.23 22.10 -1.71
N ILE A 63 16.67 20.85 -1.52
CA ILE A 63 18.02 20.52 -1.03
C ILE A 63 19.02 20.61 -2.20
N THR A 64 18.65 19.94 -3.30
CA THR A 64 19.35 19.97 -4.59
C THR A 64 18.32 19.71 -5.68
N ILE A 65 18.70 19.86 -6.96
CA ILE A 65 17.77 19.77 -8.10
C ILE A 65 17.00 18.44 -8.04
N GLY A 66 15.66 18.52 -7.91
CA GLY A 66 14.76 17.36 -7.88
C GLY A 66 14.64 16.65 -6.52
N PHE A 67 15.37 17.09 -5.49
CA PHE A 67 15.37 16.54 -4.13
C PHE A 67 14.89 17.57 -3.10
N TYR A 68 13.87 17.21 -2.34
CA TYR A 68 13.17 18.10 -1.41
C TYR A 68 13.29 17.63 0.04
N HIS A 69 13.32 18.58 0.99
CA HIS A 69 13.32 18.31 2.43
C HIS A 69 12.12 17.47 2.85
N PHE A 70 10.93 17.74 2.30
CA PHE A 70 9.72 16.94 2.50
C PHE A 70 9.94 15.45 2.17
N GLN A 71 10.69 15.12 1.12
CA GLN A 71 10.97 13.73 0.76
C GLN A 71 11.91 13.04 1.74
N ASN A 72 12.60 13.77 2.62
CA ASN A 72 13.63 13.21 3.48
C ASN A 72 13.36 13.37 4.98
N ASN A 73 12.34 14.13 5.36
CA ASN A 73 12.03 14.44 6.74
C ASN A 73 10.60 14.01 7.09
N ALA A 74 10.48 12.89 7.82
CA ALA A 74 9.21 12.31 8.24
C ALA A 74 8.32 13.30 9.03
N THR A 75 8.93 14.08 9.91
CA THR A 75 8.21 15.11 10.68
C THR A 75 7.58 16.15 9.74
N MET A 76 8.32 16.61 8.72
CA MET A 76 7.78 17.54 7.73
C MET A 76 6.65 16.90 6.91
N ARG A 77 6.77 15.61 6.55
CA ARG A 77 5.68 14.89 5.86
C ARG A 77 4.39 14.89 6.67
N HIS A 78 4.50 14.58 7.96
CA HIS A 78 3.35 14.59 8.86
C HIS A 78 2.74 15.99 9.04
N LEU A 79 3.58 17.01 9.18
CA LEU A 79 3.14 18.38 9.48
C LEU A 79 2.61 19.15 8.26
N MET A 80 3.02 18.74 7.05
CA MET A 80 2.76 19.49 5.82
C MET A 80 1.87 18.73 4.81
N ARG A 81 1.45 17.48 5.12
CA ARG A 81 0.48 16.73 4.31
C ARG A 81 -0.93 17.30 4.45
N PHE A 82 -1.73 17.13 3.41
CA PHE A 82 -3.16 17.40 3.47
C PHE A 82 -3.91 16.42 4.39
N ALA A 83 -5.02 16.88 4.95
CA ALA A 83 -6.02 15.96 5.47
C ALA A 83 -6.76 15.27 4.31
N ALA A 84 -7.13 14.00 4.48
CA ALA A 84 -7.77 13.23 3.40
C ALA A 84 -9.06 13.89 2.88
N ARG A 85 -9.91 14.40 3.78
CA ARG A 85 -11.16 15.12 3.42
C ARG A 85 -10.95 16.38 2.59
N ASP A 86 -9.75 16.97 2.64
CA ASP A 86 -9.44 18.19 1.89
C ASP A 86 -8.99 17.86 0.46
N LEU A 87 -8.61 16.60 0.20
CA LEU A 87 -8.19 16.10 -1.10
C LEU A 87 -9.26 15.27 -1.80
N PHE A 88 -10.06 14.52 -1.04
CA PHE A 88 -10.92 13.48 -1.60
C PHE A 88 -12.39 13.74 -1.30
N SER A 89 -13.20 13.58 -2.34
CA SER A 89 -14.64 13.37 -2.20
C SER A 89 -14.94 11.90 -2.50
N CYS A 90 -15.61 11.22 -1.58
CA CYS A 90 -15.76 9.78 -1.59
C CYS A 90 -17.22 9.38 -1.34
N LYS A 91 -17.81 8.57 -2.23
CA LYS A 91 -19.14 8.01 -2.03
C LYS A 91 -19.17 6.53 -2.35
N MET A 92 -19.69 5.74 -1.41
CA MET A 92 -20.02 4.34 -1.62
C MET A 92 -21.47 4.26 -2.09
N VAL A 93 -21.67 3.84 -3.33
CA VAL A 93 -22.99 3.78 -3.98
C VAL A 93 -23.38 2.32 -4.18
N SER A 94 -24.57 1.93 -3.75
CA SER A 94 -25.12 0.59 -3.97
C SER A 94 -26.60 0.68 -4.36
N SER A 95 -27.05 -0.27 -5.18
CA SER A 95 -28.46 -0.47 -5.52
C SER A 95 -29.21 -1.39 -4.55
N LYS A 96 -28.50 -2.11 -3.68
CA LYS A 96 -29.07 -3.10 -2.77
C LYS A 96 -28.84 -2.80 -1.29
N CYS A 97 -27.87 -1.94 -0.99
CA CYS A 97 -27.50 -1.57 0.36
C CYS A 97 -27.42 -0.04 0.53
N PRO A 98 -27.51 0.47 1.76
CA PRO A 98 -27.48 1.92 2.00
C PRO A 98 -26.19 2.56 1.47
N SER A 99 -26.34 3.56 0.61
CA SER A 99 -25.20 4.36 0.12
C SER A 99 -24.74 5.33 1.21
N PHE A 100 -23.44 5.63 1.27
CA PHE A 100 -22.86 6.49 2.31
C PHE A 100 -21.64 7.29 1.82
N ASP A 101 -21.33 8.38 2.51
CA ASP A 101 -20.11 9.16 2.30
C ASP A 101 -18.93 8.45 2.99
N CYS A 102 -17.82 8.30 2.28
CA CYS A 102 -16.63 7.60 2.77
C CYS A 102 -15.41 8.50 3.00
N SER A 103 -15.55 9.82 2.86
CA SER A 103 -14.42 10.76 2.85
C SER A 103 -13.69 10.79 4.19
N ASP A 104 -14.45 10.73 5.29
CA ASP A 104 -13.91 10.72 6.66
C ASP A 104 -13.21 9.40 7.03
N PHE A 105 -13.40 8.34 6.24
CA PHE A 105 -12.79 7.04 6.47
C PHE A 105 -11.51 6.82 5.64
N ILE A 106 -11.13 7.78 4.80
CA ILE A 106 -9.84 7.77 4.12
C ILE A 106 -8.77 8.24 5.10
N LYS A 107 -7.70 7.46 5.26
CA LYS A 107 -6.61 7.77 6.19
C LYS A 107 -5.27 7.87 5.46
N PRO A 108 -4.37 8.79 5.85
CA PRO A 108 -3.00 8.79 5.33
C PRO A 108 -2.32 7.48 5.75
N SER A 109 -1.74 6.75 4.81
CA SER A 109 -1.19 5.40 5.03
C SER A 109 0.33 5.40 5.17
N TYR A 110 1.03 5.53 4.06
CA TYR A 110 2.49 5.47 3.98
C TYR A 110 3.03 6.49 2.97
N PHE A 111 4.34 6.75 3.01
CA PHE A 111 4.99 7.63 2.05
C PHE A 111 5.74 6.83 1.00
N ARG A 112 5.34 6.92 -0.26
CA ARG A 112 6.00 6.25 -1.37
C ARG A 112 7.01 7.17 -2.04
N GLN A 113 8.28 6.78 -2.01
CA GLN A 113 9.32 7.45 -2.79
C GLN A 113 9.07 7.26 -4.30
N PRO A 114 9.38 8.26 -5.15
CA PRO A 114 10.07 9.48 -4.78
C PRO A 114 9.15 10.59 -4.21
N ARG A 115 7.81 10.48 -4.31
CA ARG A 115 6.97 11.67 -4.36
C ARG A 115 5.49 11.54 -3.89
N ALA A 116 5.07 10.56 -3.10
CA ALA A 116 3.64 10.49 -2.75
C ALA A 116 3.36 10.15 -1.29
N GLN A 117 2.71 11.08 -0.58
CA GLN A 117 1.94 10.71 0.60
C GLN A 117 0.70 9.95 0.11
N CYS A 118 0.62 8.67 0.44
CA CYS A 118 -0.50 7.83 0.06
C CYS A 118 -1.62 7.89 1.10
N TYR A 119 -2.85 7.67 0.64
CA TYR A 119 -4.06 7.64 1.44
C TYR A 119 -4.83 6.36 1.14
N MET A 120 -5.36 5.71 2.16
CA MET A 120 -6.01 4.43 2.05
C MET A 120 -7.45 4.51 2.53
N LEU A 121 -8.35 3.91 1.76
CA LEU A 121 -9.70 3.58 2.15
C LEU A 121 -9.80 2.07 2.34
N ASP A 122 -10.07 1.65 3.57
CA ASP A 122 -10.40 0.27 3.88
C ASP A 122 -11.72 0.25 4.66
N VAL A 123 -12.82 -0.01 3.97
CA VAL A 123 -14.15 -0.02 4.57
C VAL A 123 -14.35 -1.19 5.54
N VAL A 124 -13.55 -2.26 5.43
CA VAL A 124 -13.63 -3.38 6.36
C VAL A 124 -12.92 -3.03 7.68
N GLN A 125 -11.84 -2.26 7.60
CA GLN A 125 -11.02 -1.92 8.76
C GLN A 125 -11.40 -0.60 9.43
N PHE A 126 -11.72 0.44 8.65
CA PHE A 126 -11.85 1.81 9.15
C PHE A 126 -13.27 2.22 9.50
N LEU A 127 -14.28 1.51 8.98
CA LEU A 127 -15.66 1.77 9.36
C LEU A 127 -15.94 1.27 10.79
N PRO A 128 -16.81 1.96 11.54
CA PRO A 128 -17.30 1.45 12.82
C PRO A 128 -17.98 0.09 12.63
N LYS A 129 -17.78 -0.85 13.56
CA LYS A 129 -18.37 -2.20 13.49
C LYS A 129 -19.90 -2.22 13.30
N LEU A 130 -20.58 -1.20 13.83
CA LEU A 130 -22.05 -1.06 13.74
C LEU A 130 -22.51 -0.35 12.45
N HIS A 131 -21.59 0.04 11.56
CA HIS A 131 -21.92 0.74 10.33
C HIS A 131 -22.79 -0.14 9.40
N PRO A 132 -23.81 0.43 8.70
CA PRO A 132 -24.72 -0.32 7.83
C PRO A 132 -24.02 -1.15 6.74
N PHE A 133 -22.81 -0.74 6.33
CA PHE A 133 -21.95 -1.51 5.43
C PHE A 133 -21.73 -2.96 5.91
N HIS A 134 -21.47 -3.17 7.20
CA HIS A 134 -21.19 -4.51 7.75
C HIS A 134 -22.45 -5.39 7.88
N GLN A 135 -23.64 -4.81 7.75
CA GLN A 135 -24.92 -5.49 7.84
C GLN A 135 -25.47 -5.87 6.44
N CYS A 136 -24.80 -5.40 5.37
CA CYS A 136 -25.18 -5.66 3.99
C CYS A 136 -24.73 -7.06 3.56
N ASN A 137 -25.66 -7.91 3.13
CA ASN A 137 -25.35 -9.24 2.58
C ASN A 137 -24.84 -9.17 1.12
N ASP A 138 -25.13 -8.08 0.41
CA ASP A 138 -24.76 -7.86 -0.98
C ASP A 138 -23.58 -6.88 -1.13
N ILE A 139 -22.47 -7.10 -0.42
CA ILE A 139 -21.30 -6.19 -0.41
C ILE A 139 -20.75 -5.94 -1.83
N TRP A 140 -20.85 -6.94 -2.70
CA TRP A 140 -20.46 -6.87 -4.11
C TRP A 140 -21.27 -5.87 -4.95
N SER A 141 -22.41 -5.38 -4.44
CA SER A 141 -23.24 -4.37 -5.11
C SER A 141 -22.72 -2.94 -4.96
N TYR A 142 -21.74 -2.71 -4.07
CA TYR A 142 -21.16 -1.39 -3.88
C TYR A 142 -20.21 -1.03 -5.01
N ARG A 143 -20.26 0.24 -5.40
CA ARG A 143 -19.30 0.95 -6.25
C ARG A 143 -18.70 2.10 -5.44
N LEU A 144 -17.39 2.27 -5.54
CA LEU A 144 -16.69 3.44 -5.01
C LEU A 144 -16.63 4.53 -6.09
N ASP A 145 -17.23 5.67 -5.78
CA ASP A 145 -17.04 6.91 -6.52
C ASP A 145 -16.03 7.76 -5.73
N LEU A 146 -14.81 7.85 -6.25
CA LEU A 146 -13.72 8.60 -5.63
C LEU A 146 -13.24 9.71 -6.57
N TYR A 147 -13.20 10.93 -6.06
CA TYR A 147 -12.71 12.11 -6.76
C TYR A 147 -11.59 12.75 -5.94
N SER A 148 -10.50 13.12 -6.61
CA SER A 148 -9.36 13.82 -6.00
C SER A 148 -9.29 15.24 -6.57
N GLN A 149 -9.23 16.23 -5.69
CA GLN A 149 -9.08 17.64 -6.03
C GLN A 149 -8.24 18.34 -4.98
N TRP A 150 -7.39 19.26 -5.42
CA TRP A 150 -6.63 20.14 -4.54
C TRP A 150 -7.00 21.60 -4.82
N ASN A 151 -7.03 22.42 -3.77
CA ASN A 151 -7.23 23.86 -3.92
C ASN A 151 -5.90 24.53 -4.31
N PRO A 152 -5.78 25.16 -5.50
CA PRO A 152 -4.54 25.78 -5.95
C PRO A 152 -4.01 26.89 -5.04
N SER A 153 -4.87 27.55 -4.27
CA SER A 153 -4.48 28.60 -3.32
C SER A 153 -3.87 28.06 -2.01
N ARG A 154 -4.01 26.75 -1.76
CA ARG A 154 -3.50 26.06 -0.57
C ARG A 154 -2.45 25.00 -0.93
N ALA A 155 -2.51 24.46 -2.14
CA ALA A 155 -1.61 23.43 -2.60
C ALA A 155 -0.34 24.05 -3.19
N MET A 156 0.80 23.72 -2.59
CA MET A 156 2.11 24.01 -3.14
C MET A 156 2.64 22.77 -3.86
N ARG A 157 3.00 22.94 -5.13
CA ARG A 157 3.71 21.92 -5.90
C ARG A 157 5.20 22.00 -5.61
N LEU A 158 5.83 20.87 -5.29
CA LEU A 158 7.28 20.84 -5.07
C LEU A 158 8.06 20.71 -6.39
N ALA A 159 7.63 19.81 -7.27
CA ALA A 159 8.29 19.50 -8.54
C ALA A 159 7.55 20.06 -9.76
N SER A 160 8.27 20.22 -10.88
CA SER A 160 7.69 20.68 -12.15
C SER A 160 6.92 19.59 -12.91
N ASP A 161 7.23 18.33 -12.63
CA ASP A 161 6.76 17.20 -13.41
C ASP A 161 5.45 16.71 -12.80
N THR A 162 4.38 16.68 -13.60
CA THR A 162 3.12 16.05 -13.21
C THR A 162 3.29 14.55 -13.28
N MET A 163 3.15 13.86 -12.15
CA MET A 163 3.01 12.40 -12.15
C MET A 163 1.53 12.02 -12.16
N ASP A 164 1.19 10.96 -12.88
CA ASP A 164 -0.14 10.39 -12.81
C ASP A 164 -0.41 9.88 -11.39
N THR A 165 -1.66 10.00 -10.94
CA THR A 165 -2.05 9.52 -9.62
C THR A 165 -2.08 7.99 -9.63
N ALA A 166 -1.29 7.36 -8.78
CA ALA A 166 -1.27 5.91 -8.69
C ALA A 166 -2.39 5.40 -7.77
N VAL A 167 -3.19 4.45 -8.27
CA VAL A 167 -4.26 3.81 -7.51
C VAL A 167 -3.97 2.32 -7.36
N PHE A 168 -3.96 1.84 -6.12
CA PHE A 168 -3.74 0.43 -5.77
C PHE A 168 -5.04 -0.17 -5.25
N VAL A 169 -5.34 -1.39 -5.69
CA VAL A 169 -6.52 -2.14 -5.25
C VAL A 169 -6.04 -3.44 -4.64
N GLN A 170 -6.35 -3.67 -3.37
CA GLN A 170 -5.76 -4.76 -2.60
C GLN A 170 -6.73 -5.43 -1.64
N GLY A 171 -6.30 -6.57 -1.08
CA GLY A 171 -6.98 -7.29 -0.01
C GLY A 171 -7.39 -6.35 1.12
N PRO A 172 -8.64 -6.37 1.62
CA PRO A 172 -8.98 -5.61 2.80
C PRO A 172 -8.20 -6.12 4.02
N GLY A 173 -7.94 -5.22 4.96
CA GLY A 173 -7.24 -5.45 6.21
C GLY A 173 -5.77 -5.80 6.02
N SER A 174 -5.13 -5.40 4.91
CA SER A 174 -3.70 -5.64 4.65
C SER A 174 -2.97 -4.34 4.37
N SER A 175 -1.79 -4.17 5.00
CA SER A 175 -0.89 -3.05 4.71
C SER A 175 0.16 -3.49 3.69
N THR A 176 -0.08 -3.27 2.40
CA THR A 176 0.87 -3.70 1.34
C THR A 176 1.39 -2.52 0.54
N PRO A 177 2.73 -2.37 0.45
CA PRO A 177 3.33 -1.54 -0.57
C PRO A 177 4.62 -2.12 -1.19
N SER A 178 5.15 -1.34 -2.14
CA SER A 178 6.29 -1.50 -3.05
C SER A 178 6.18 -2.40 -4.31
N ARG A 179 5.34 -3.45 -4.35
CA ARG A 179 5.28 -4.35 -5.53
C ARG A 179 3.90 -4.66 -6.09
N GLN A 180 2.87 -3.89 -5.73
CA GLN A 180 1.57 -4.07 -6.37
C GLN A 180 1.48 -3.31 -7.69
N PRO A 181 0.83 -3.89 -8.71
CA PRO A 181 0.49 -3.15 -9.90
C PRO A 181 -0.49 -2.03 -9.53
N ASP A 182 -0.20 -0.82 -9.99
CA ASP A 182 -1.09 0.31 -9.95
C ASP A 182 -1.90 0.48 -11.22
N VAL A 183 -3.03 1.17 -11.04
CA VAL A 183 -3.71 1.86 -12.13
C VAL A 183 -3.30 3.32 -12.08
N GLU A 184 -2.57 3.75 -13.11
CA GLU A 184 -2.24 5.16 -13.31
C GLU A 184 -3.50 5.93 -13.73
N LEU A 185 -3.81 7.00 -13.00
CA LEU A 185 -4.93 7.90 -13.24
C LEU A 185 -4.39 9.26 -13.71
N PRO A 186 -4.50 9.57 -15.02
CA PRO A 186 -4.10 10.86 -15.54
C PRO A 186 -4.97 11.99 -14.99
N THR A 187 -4.34 13.13 -14.73
CA THR A 187 -5.02 14.33 -14.23
C THR A 187 -6.14 14.77 -15.19
N GLY A 188 -7.29 15.16 -14.64
CA GLY A 188 -8.44 15.65 -15.42
C GLY A 188 -9.22 14.56 -16.16
N ARG A 189 -8.92 13.27 -15.94
CA ARG A 189 -9.67 12.15 -16.51
C ARG A 189 -10.49 11.41 -15.47
N THR A 190 -11.60 10.83 -15.91
CA THR A 190 -12.40 9.89 -15.13
C THR A 190 -12.17 8.49 -15.65
N LEU A 191 -11.79 7.56 -14.78
CA LEU A 191 -11.60 6.15 -15.11
C LEU A 191 -12.66 5.29 -14.40
N ARG A 192 -13.06 4.20 -15.07
CA ARG A 192 -13.83 3.11 -14.46
C ARG A 192 -12.93 1.89 -14.39
N ILE A 193 -12.69 1.44 -13.16
CA ILE A 193 -11.80 0.32 -12.88
C ILE A 193 -12.66 -0.89 -12.57
N GLY A 194 -12.55 -1.93 -13.40
CA GLY A 194 -13.12 -3.24 -13.12
C GLY A 194 -12.18 -4.02 -12.22
N VAL A 195 -12.72 -4.72 -11.22
CA VAL A 195 -11.92 -5.43 -10.22
C VAL A 195 -12.38 -6.89 -10.10
N ARG A 196 -11.44 -7.83 -10.08
CA ARG A 196 -11.67 -9.26 -9.79
C ARG A 196 -10.92 -9.65 -8.52
N GLN A 197 -11.64 -10.23 -7.56
CA GLN A 197 -11.01 -10.87 -6.41
C GLN A 197 -10.41 -12.22 -6.85
N LEU A 198 -9.15 -12.42 -6.56
CA LEU A 198 -8.47 -13.70 -6.63
C LEU A 198 -8.12 -14.10 -5.21
N VAL A 199 -8.31 -15.37 -4.85
CA VAL A 199 -7.92 -15.89 -3.54
C VAL A 199 -6.97 -17.05 -3.77
N THR A 200 -5.75 -16.92 -3.25
CA THR A 200 -4.74 -17.97 -3.30
C THR A 200 -4.54 -18.51 -1.89
N GLU A 201 -4.75 -19.82 -1.74
CA GLU A 201 -4.45 -20.56 -0.52
C GLU A 201 -3.23 -21.44 -0.79
N ARG A 202 -2.28 -21.45 0.16
CA ARG A 202 -1.00 -22.13 0.07
C ARG A 202 -0.80 -23.02 1.28
N LEU A 203 0.05 -24.02 1.10
CA LEU A 203 0.36 -24.99 2.15
C LEU A 203 1.55 -24.52 2.97
N ARG A 204 1.50 -24.80 4.27
CA ARG A 204 2.61 -24.52 5.20
C ARG A 204 3.71 -25.57 5.01
N TYR A 205 4.86 -25.38 5.67
CA TYR A 205 5.83 -26.45 5.86
C TYR A 205 5.13 -27.78 6.22
N PRO A 206 5.50 -28.93 5.62
CA PRO A 206 6.70 -29.19 4.83
C PRO A 206 6.57 -29.01 3.30
N PHE A 207 5.45 -28.47 2.81
CA PHE A 207 5.27 -28.24 1.38
C PHE A 207 6.16 -27.09 0.87
N GLN A 208 6.56 -27.14 -0.40
CA GLN A 208 7.45 -26.15 -1.03
C GLN A 208 6.98 -24.70 -0.89
N SER A 209 5.67 -24.45 -0.81
CA SER A 209 5.14 -23.11 -0.62
C SER A 209 5.50 -22.48 0.73
N ASP A 210 5.84 -23.30 1.74
CA ASP A 210 6.28 -22.92 3.09
C ASP A 210 5.66 -21.61 3.59
N CYS A 211 4.34 -21.54 3.50
CA CYS A 211 3.67 -20.27 3.68
C CYS A 211 3.64 -19.86 5.16
N ARG A 212 3.61 -18.55 5.40
CA ARG A 212 3.43 -17.97 6.74
C ARG A 212 2.09 -17.26 6.86
N THR A 213 1.48 -17.31 8.04
CA THR A 213 0.38 -16.40 8.39
C THR A 213 0.94 -15.22 9.17
N TYR A 214 0.58 -14.03 8.74
CA TYR A 214 0.95 -12.80 9.41
C TYR A 214 -0.21 -12.44 10.33
N GLU A 215 -0.08 -12.77 11.62
CA GLU A 215 -1.16 -12.55 12.60
C GLU A 215 -1.41 -11.06 12.85
N ARG A 216 -2.61 -10.76 13.38
CA ARG A 216 -3.18 -9.42 13.52
C ARG A 216 -2.30 -8.48 14.35
N PHE A 217 -1.70 -7.49 13.71
CA PHE A 217 -1.27 -6.26 14.39
C PHE A 217 -2.36 -5.19 14.35
N GLY A 218 -2.29 -4.28 15.30
CA GLY A 218 -3.34 -3.34 15.63
C GLY A 218 -3.60 -2.23 14.61
N PRO A 219 -4.60 -1.37 14.85
CA PRO A 219 -5.03 -0.30 13.95
C PRO A 219 -3.96 0.71 13.53
N ALA A 220 -2.83 0.77 14.26
CA ALA A 220 -1.73 1.69 14.01
C ALA A 220 -1.01 1.45 12.66
N PHE A 221 -1.17 0.27 12.05
CA PHE A 221 -0.43 -0.13 10.85
C PHE A 221 -1.32 -0.38 9.63
N PHE A 222 -2.57 0.07 9.64
CA PHE A 222 -3.48 -0.08 8.49
C PHE A 222 -3.72 -1.54 8.06
N GLY A 223 -3.61 -2.51 8.99
CA GLY A 223 -4.06 -3.88 8.76
C GLY A 223 -3.12 -4.96 9.31
N GLN A 224 -3.23 -6.14 8.72
CA GLN A 224 -2.34 -7.28 8.89
C GLN A 224 -0.99 -6.98 8.22
N GLU A 225 0.10 -7.43 8.85
CA GLU A 225 1.42 -7.36 8.23
C GLU A 225 1.40 -8.15 6.91
N SER A 226 2.06 -7.62 5.89
CA SER A 226 2.33 -8.35 4.66
C SER A 226 3.76 -8.90 4.65
N ARG A 227 4.07 -9.71 3.65
CA ARG A 227 5.45 -10.15 3.39
C ARG A 227 6.38 -8.95 3.20
N GLU A 228 5.92 -7.94 2.48
CA GLU A 228 6.65 -6.71 2.19
C GLU A 228 6.87 -5.90 3.47
N TYR A 229 5.84 -5.78 4.31
CA TYR A 229 5.98 -5.15 5.63
C TYR A 229 7.00 -5.88 6.51
N CYS A 230 6.95 -7.21 6.58
CA CYS A 230 7.93 -8.02 7.30
C CYS A 230 9.36 -7.77 6.81
N ALA A 231 9.55 -7.75 5.48
CA ALA A 231 10.86 -7.51 4.89
C ALA A 231 11.36 -6.10 5.22
N GLN A 232 10.52 -5.06 5.06
CA GLN A 232 10.87 -3.69 5.41
C GLN A 232 11.19 -3.54 6.90
N LYS A 233 10.40 -4.14 7.80
CA LYS A 233 10.66 -4.12 9.24
C LYS A 233 11.99 -4.76 9.61
N CYS A 234 12.33 -5.89 8.97
CA CYS A 234 13.64 -6.51 9.13
C CYS A 234 14.76 -5.58 8.61
N MET A 235 14.61 -5.01 7.42
CA MET A 235 15.61 -4.09 6.86
C MET A 235 15.82 -2.86 7.76
N ILE A 236 14.74 -2.22 8.21
CA ILE A 236 14.80 -1.08 9.14
C ILE A 236 15.55 -1.44 10.43
N ARG A 237 15.32 -2.62 11.01
CA ARG A 237 16.02 -3.05 12.21
C ARG A 237 17.53 -3.19 11.96
N GLU A 238 17.90 -3.87 10.88
CA GLU A 238 19.32 -4.09 10.53
C GLU A 238 20.01 -2.76 10.17
N GLU A 239 19.29 -1.82 9.55
CA GLU A 239 19.79 -0.47 9.29
C GLU A 239 20.13 0.29 10.56
N ILE A 240 19.25 0.24 11.57
CA ILE A 240 19.53 0.87 12.87
C ILE A 240 20.76 0.24 13.51
N GLU A 241 20.92 -1.08 13.43
CA GLU A 241 22.08 -1.79 13.98
C GLU A 241 23.38 -1.45 13.24
N LEU A 242 23.35 -1.33 11.91
CA LEU A 242 24.55 -1.09 11.09
C LEU A 242 24.93 0.39 11.00
N CYS A 243 23.94 1.26 10.88
CA CYS A 243 24.11 2.68 10.57
C CYS A 243 23.82 3.60 11.76
N GLY A 244 23.15 3.10 12.80
CA GLY A 244 22.65 3.92 13.91
C GLY A 244 21.40 4.74 13.58
N CYS A 245 20.81 4.55 12.39
CA CYS A 245 19.60 5.24 11.94
C CYS A 245 18.85 4.42 10.88
N ALA A 246 17.57 4.70 10.68
CA ALA A 246 16.74 4.07 9.66
C ALA A 246 16.64 4.95 8.41
N LEU A 247 16.75 4.35 7.21
CA LEU A 247 16.58 5.09 5.97
C LEU A 247 15.13 5.57 5.80
N ASN A 248 14.98 6.82 5.37
CA ASN A 248 13.70 7.45 5.06
C ASN A 248 13.07 6.98 3.71
N LEU A 249 13.68 5.96 3.10
CA LEU A 249 13.28 5.35 1.83
C LEU A 249 12.23 4.24 2.01
N HIS A 250 12.12 3.66 3.21
CA HIS A 250 11.09 2.65 3.47
C HIS A 250 9.72 3.31 3.59
N GLU A 251 8.74 2.74 2.90
CA GLU A 251 7.38 3.29 2.84
C GLU A 251 6.76 3.37 4.24
N PHE A 252 7.05 2.38 5.08
CA PHE A 252 6.59 2.29 6.46
C PHE A 252 7.60 2.75 7.51
N ALA A 253 8.69 3.42 7.12
CA ALA A 253 9.67 3.87 8.09
C ALA A 253 8.99 4.63 9.25
N GLU A 254 8.09 5.55 8.91
CA GLU A 254 7.42 6.45 9.87
C GLU A 254 6.45 5.75 10.81
N THR A 255 6.03 4.52 10.50
CA THR A 255 5.17 3.73 11.40
C THR A 255 6.00 2.85 12.32
N VAL A 256 7.19 2.43 11.87
CA VAL A 256 8.05 1.48 12.59
C VAL A 256 9.00 2.19 13.56
N VAL A 257 9.50 3.38 13.21
CA VAL A 257 10.48 4.12 14.03
C VAL A 257 10.06 5.57 14.25
N SER A 258 10.52 6.14 15.36
CA SER A 258 10.33 7.55 15.66
C SER A 258 11.22 8.44 14.78
N ALA A 259 10.79 9.70 14.60
CA ALA A 259 11.44 10.62 13.67
C ALA A 259 12.90 10.97 14.03
N ASP A 260 13.28 10.84 15.29
CA ASP A 260 14.65 11.06 15.80
C ASP A 260 15.63 9.93 15.42
N VAL A 261 15.11 8.73 15.11
CA VAL A 261 15.92 7.58 14.67
C VAL A 261 16.09 7.55 13.14
N MET A 262 15.41 8.44 12.41
CA MET A 262 15.54 8.54 10.96
C MET A 262 16.89 9.14 10.55
N CYS A 263 17.51 8.60 9.50
CA CYS A 263 18.74 9.14 8.96
C CYS A 263 18.54 10.57 8.43
N ASN A 264 19.44 11.47 8.83
CA ASN A 264 19.61 12.76 8.16
C ASN A 264 20.32 12.59 6.80
N ILE A 265 20.40 13.65 6.00
CA ILE A 265 20.93 13.57 4.62
C ILE A 265 22.34 12.94 4.56
N PRO A 266 23.35 13.39 5.34
CA PRO A 266 24.67 12.75 5.33
C PRO A 266 24.66 11.27 5.73
N LEU A 267 23.88 10.91 6.76
CA LEU A 267 23.78 9.54 7.23
C LEU A 267 23.04 8.65 6.23
N THR A 268 22.05 9.18 5.50
CA THR A 268 21.34 8.47 4.43
C THR A 268 22.32 7.98 3.36
N PHE A 269 23.23 8.85 2.88
CA PHE A 269 24.23 8.44 1.88
C PHE A 269 25.21 7.39 2.41
N LYS A 270 25.71 7.58 3.64
CA LYS A 270 26.63 6.64 4.27
C LYS A 270 25.97 5.27 4.51
N CYS A 271 24.75 5.27 5.05
CA CYS A 271 24.01 4.05 5.34
C CYS A 271 23.65 3.31 4.05
N PHE A 272 23.22 4.03 3.01
CA PHE A 272 22.94 3.42 1.71
C PHE A 272 24.15 2.67 1.13
N GLN A 273 25.35 3.26 1.24
CA GLN A 273 26.59 2.58 0.84
C GLN A 273 26.87 1.33 1.69
N GLN A 274 26.67 1.39 3.01
CA GLN A 274 26.87 0.24 3.90
C GLN A 274 25.90 -0.91 3.58
N ILE A 275 24.61 -0.60 3.39
CA ILE A 275 23.60 -1.60 3.02
C ILE A 275 23.89 -2.21 1.66
N SER A 276 24.27 -1.39 0.67
CA SER A 276 24.60 -1.86 -0.68
C SER A 276 25.77 -2.84 -0.69
N ASN A 277 26.66 -2.77 0.31
CA ASN A 277 27.79 -3.67 0.48
C ASN A 277 27.48 -4.86 1.41
N SER A 278 26.23 -5.02 1.84
CA SER A 278 25.78 -6.06 2.77
C SER A 278 24.78 -7.02 2.12
N ASP A 279 24.49 -8.13 2.79
CA ASP A 279 23.46 -9.10 2.38
C ASP A 279 22.10 -8.88 3.06
N VAL A 280 21.90 -7.73 3.74
CA VAL A 280 20.71 -7.42 4.56
C VAL A 280 19.41 -7.63 3.78
N VAL A 281 19.31 -7.07 2.57
CA VAL A 281 18.10 -7.17 1.75
C VAL A 281 17.77 -8.64 1.43
N ALA A 282 18.77 -9.43 1.05
CA ALA A 282 18.61 -10.84 0.73
C ALA A 282 18.28 -11.68 1.97
N ARG A 283 18.88 -11.37 3.12
CA ARG A 283 18.58 -12.05 4.41
C ARG A 283 17.15 -11.77 4.85
N CYS A 284 16.73 -10.51 4.88
CA CYS A 284 15.38 -10.12 5.28
C CYS A 284 14.30 -10.66 4.33
N THR A 285 14.56 -10.64 3.02
CA THR A 285 13.61 -11.19 2.03
C THR A 285 13.44 -12.70 2.18
N ARG A 286 14.49 -13.43 2.58
CA ARG A 286 14.44 -14.89 2.84
C ARG A 286 13.71 -15.26 4.12
N GLN A 287 13.72 -14.40 5.13
CA GLN A 287 13.01 -14.64 6.41
C GLN A 287 11.49 -14.44 6.29
N CYS A 288 11.04 -13.68 5.29
CA CYS A 288 9.63 -13.36 5.09
C CYS A 288 9.03 -14.22 3.96
N ASN A 289 8.43 -15.35 4.35
CA ASN A 289 7.75 -16.27 3.44
C ASN A 289 6.44 -15.69 2.89
N ILE A 290 5.94 -16.28 1.80
CA ILE A 290 4.68 -15.88 1.18
C ILE A 290 3.48 -16.13 2.12
N HIS A 291 2.45 -15.28 2.02
CA HIS A 291 1.26 -15.41 2.85
C HIS A 291 0.48 -16.69 2.52
N CYS A 292 0.03 -17.42 3.54
CA CYS A 292 -0.74 -18.67 3.36
C CYS A 292 -2.07 -18.47 2.67
N ARG A 293 -2.75 -17.36 2.97
CA ARG A 293 -3.97 -16.98 2.29
C ARG A 293 -3.85 -15.54 1.82
N PHE A 294 -3.81 -15.34 0.51
CA PHE A 294 -3.65 -14.01 -0.08
C PHE A 294 -4.85 -13.73 -0.96
N GLY A 295 -5.51 -12.58 -0.75
CA GLY A 295 -6.66 -12.14 -1.54
C GLY A 295 -6.31 -10.96 -2.45
N PRO A 296 -5.46 -11.12 -3.47
CA PRO A 296 -5.18 -10.02 -4.38
C PRO A 296 -6.41 -9.67 -5.21
N PHE A 297 -6.50 -8.41 -5.59
CA PHE A 297 -7.49 -7.94 -6.53
C PHE A 297 -6.81 -7.59 -7.85
N GLY A 298 -7.24 -8.22 -8.94
CA GLY A 298 -6.84 -7.82 -10.28
C GLY A 298 -7.67 -6.64 -10.72
N ALA A 299 -7.03 -5.55 -11.16
CA ALA A 299 -7.70 -4.35 -11.66
C ALA A 299 -7.45 -4.20 -13.17
N TRP A 300 -8.45 -3.77 -13.94
CA TRP A 300 -8.29 -3.45 -15.36
C TRP A 300 -9.13 -2.25 -15.78
N ASN A 301 -8.64 -1.51 -16.79
CA ASN A 301 -9.36 -0.40 -17.38
C ASN A 301 -10.34 -0.89 -18.45
N THR A 302 -11.62 -0.54 -18.31
CA THR A 302 -12.69 -1.01 -19.19
C THR A 302 -12.57 -0.51 -20.65
N ARG A 303 -11.79 0.54 -20.94
CA ARG A 303 -11.59 1.02 -22.33
C ARG A 303 -10.60 0.19 -23.17
N GLN A 304 -9.85 -0.74 -22.57
CA GLN A 304 -8.91 -1.63 -23.27
C GLN A 304 -9.52 -2.99 -23.68
N MET A 305 -10.83 -3.21 -23.49
CA MET A 305 -11.51 -4.41 -23.99
C MET A 305 -11.74 -4.35 -25.51
N ARG A 306 -10.66 -4.40 -26.31
CA ARG A 306 -10.72 -5.13 -27.58
C ARG A 306 -10.38 -6.57 -27.24
N TRP A 307 -11.39 -7.43 -27.35
CA TRP A 307 -11.33 -8.86 -27.12
C TRP A 307 -10.17 -9.51 -27.86
N GLY A 308 -9.02 -9.67 -27.19
CA GLY A 308 -8.05 -10.68 -27.55
C GLY A 308 -8.65 -12.02 -27.19
N ARG A 309 -9.19 -12.74 -28.18
CA ARG A 309 -9.53 -14.16 -28.03
C ARG A 309 -8.26 -14.90 -27.63
N MET A 310 -8.09 -15.20 -26.35
CA MET A 310 -7.18 -16.23 -25.90
C MET A 310 -7.84 -17.56 -26.29
N LYS A 311 -7.40 -18.12 -27.41
CA LYS A 311 -7.66 -19.53 -27.71
C LYS A 311 -6.94 -20.35 -26.63
N ILE A 312 -7.71 -21.13 -25.89
CA ILE A 312 -7.23 -22.33 -25.21
C ILE A 312 -6.90 -23.34 -26.30
#